data_AF-A0A845XRA9-F1
#
_entry.id   AF-A0A845XRA9-F1
#
_cell.length_a   1.000
_cell.length_b   1.000
_cell.length_c   1.000
_cell.angle_alpha   90.00
_cell.angle_beta   90.00
_cell.angle_gamma   90.00
#
_symmetry.space_group_name_H-M   'P 1'
#
loop_
_entity.id
_entity.type
_entity.pdbx_description
1 polymer ?
#
loop_
_entity_poly.entity_id
_entity_poly.type
_entity_poly.pdbx_seq_one_letter_code
_entity_poly.pdbx_strand_id
1 'polypeptide(L)'
;MEQKATASTKLVTGNFVVIQGDINRRIGDGGASLWKKTFNTGGRYKGGAAILMLMVKGLTATDSDAEVKINGKSVGKIYSYEGANPNHWFTQIINIGAGILKDGDNELEVEAVDLPNPSAGDLYNDFYIRDVVCFFQRED
;
A
#
# COMPACT_ATOMS: atom_id res chain seq x y z
N MET A 1 -6.72 17.76 50.43
CA MET A 1 -5.53 17.41 49.62
C MET A 1 -6.00 17.24 48.19
N GLU A 2 -5.69 18.19 47.31
CA GLU A 2 -5.96 18.04 45.87
C GLU A 2 -4.79 17.28 45.24
N GLN A 3 -5.07 16.11 44.70
CA GLN A 3 -4.11 15.35 43.91
C GLN A 3 -4.15 15.92 42.49
N LYS A 4 -3.17 16.75 42.13
CA LYS A 4 -3.00 17.21 40.75
C LYS A 4 -2.60 16.01 39.89
N ALA A 5 -3.51 15.56 39.03
CA ALA A 5 -3.19 14.58 38.01
C ALA A 5 -2.19 15.18 37.02
N THR A 6 -0.96 14.67 37.02
CA THR A 6 0.02 15.00 36.00
C THR A 6 -0.33 14.20 34.75
N ALA A 7 -0.98 14.82 33.77
CA ALA A 7 -1.14 14.20 32.46
C ALA A 7 0.25 14.12 31.80
N SER A 8 0.80 12.91 31.72
CA SER A 8 1.96 12.64 30.87
C SER A 8 1.47 12.56 29.42
N THR A 9 1.74 13.60 28.64
CA THR A 9 1.51 13.55 27.19
C THR A 9 2.63 12.71 26.58
N LYS A 10 2.31 11.48 26.15
CA LYS A 10 3.25 10.66 25.36
C LYS A 10 3.56 11.38 24.04
N LEU A 11 4.84 11.41 23.68
CA LEU A 11 5.26 11.94 22.38
C LEU A 11 4.99 10.89 21.30
N VAL A 12 4.18 11.25 20.31
CA VAL A 12 3.97 10.44 19.10
C VAL A 12 4.82 11.04 17.99
N THR A 13 5.74 10.27 17.42
CA THR A 13 6.54 10.67 16.26
C THR A 13 6.22 9.82 15.03
N GLY A 14 6.60 10.29 13.84
CA GLY A 14 6.41 9.58 12.57
C GLY A 14 7.70 8.92 12.08
N ASN A 15 7.58 7.75 11.45
CA ASN A 15 8.67 7.12 10.72
C ASN A 15 8.17 6.55 9.39
N PHE A 16 9.09 6.09 8.55
CA PHE A 16 8.73 5.45 7.28
C PHE A 16 9.70 4.35 6.87
N VAL A 17 9.24 3.53 5.93
CA VAL A 17 10.02 2.52 5.21
C VAL A 17 9.68 2.61 3.73
N VAL A 18 10.72 2.64 2.90
CA VAL A 18 10.59 2.49 1.44
C VAL A 18 10.51 1.00 1.12
N ILE A 19 9.34 0.56 0.65
CA ILE A 19 9.06 -0.85 0.30
C ILE A 19 9.53 -1.13 -1.13
N GLN A 20 9.29 -0.18 -2.03
CA GLN A 20 9.69 -0.20 -3.44
C GLN A 20 10.05 1.24 -3.84
N GLY A 21 11.28 1.48 -4.26
CA GLY A 21 11.68 2.80 -4.79
C GLY A 21 11.18 3.03 -6.22
N ASP A 22 11.84 3.92 -6.96
CA ASP A 22 11.46 4.37 -8.32
C ASP A 22 11.58 3.30 -9.43
N ILE A 23 11.91 2.05 -9.08
CA ILE A 23 11.90 0.95 -10.06
C ILE A 23 10.44 0.53 -10.31
N ASN A 24 10.00 0.66 -11.56
CA ASN A 24 8.68 0.23 -12.01
C ASN A 24 8.48 -1.27 -11.79
N ARG A 25 7.39 -1.65 -11.13
CA ARG A 25 6.92 -3.03 -11.01
C ARG A 25 5.63 -3.21 -11.77
N ARG A 26 5.65 -4.09 -12.77
CA ARG A 26 4.47 -4.46 -13.56
C ARG A 26 3.67 -5.54 -12.84
N ILE A 27 2.36 -5.38 -12.81
CA ILE A 27 1.38 -6.31 -12.27
C ILE A 27 0.33 -6.55 -13.36
N GLY A 28 -0.02 -7.82 -13.62
CA GLY A 28 -0.85 -8.24 -14.76
C GLY A 28 -0.17 -9.30 -15.63
N ASP A 29 -0.65 -9.51 -16.86
CA ASP A 29 -0.20 -10.57 -17.78
C ASP A 29 1.27 -10.49 -18.15
N GLY A 30 1.81 -9.28 -18.35
CA GLY A 30 3.23 -9.10 -18.64
C GLY A 30 4.11 -8.97 -17.40
N GLY A 31 3.53 -9.15 -16.21
CA GLY A 31 4.18 -9.03 -14.91
C GLY A 31 3.86 -10.20 -13.98
N ALA A 32 3.80 -9.94 -12.68
CA ALA A 32 3.29 -10.90 -11.72
C ALA A 32 1.76 -10.71 -11.57
N SER A 33 1.00 -11.80 -11.55
CA SER A 33 -0.43 -11.75 -11.20
C SER A 33 -0.66 -11.47 -9.70
N LEU A 34 0.33 -11.74 -8.87
CA LEU A 34 0.38 -11.38 -7.46
C LEU A 34 1.78 -10.86 -7.14
N TRP A 35 1.89 -9.57 -6.85
CA TRP A 35 3.13 -8.97 -6.39
C TRP A 35 3.20 -9.00 -4.87
N LYS A 36 4.27 -9.59 -4.33
CA LYS A 36 4.56 -9.64 -2.90
C LYS A 36 5.85 -8.92 -2.57
N LYS A 37 5.88 -8.20 -1.45
CA LYS A 37 7.09 -7.56 -0.95
C LYS A 37 7.13 -7.51 0.57
N THR A 38 8.17 -8.10 1.15
CA THR A 38 8.46 -8.00 2.59
C THR A 38 9.06 -6.65 2.92
N PHE A 39 8.66 -6.08 4.07
CA PHE A 39 9.25 -4.88 4.65
C PHE A 39 9.23 -4.95 6.18
N ASN A 40 10.18 -4.27 6.84
CA ASN A 40 10.34 -4.34 8.29
C ASN A 40 10.18 -2.97 8.94
N THR A 41 9.31 -2.84 9.95
CA THR A 41 9.07 -1.56 10.66
C THR A 41 10.19 -1.19 11.65
N GLY A 42 11.12 -2.11 11.92
CA GLY A 42 12.39 -1.90 12.60
C GLY A 42 12.31 -1.88 14.12
N GLY A 43 11.30 -2.49 14.74
CA GLY A 43 11.09 -2.39 16.20
C GLY A 43 10.42 -1.07 16.64
N ARG A 44 10.03 -0.22 15.66
CA ARG A 44 9.60 1.17 15.87
C ARG A 44 8.10 1.33 15.83
N TYR A 45 7.35 0.35 15.31
CA TYR A 45 5.90 0.48 15.21
C TYR A 45 5.25 0.15 16.56
N LYS A 46 4.35 1.02 17.05
CA LYS A 46 3.71 0.88 18.36
C LYS A 46 2.19 0.82 18.29
N GLY A 47 1.66 0.15 17.25
CA GLY A 47 0.23 -0.20 17.19
C GLY A 47 -0.70 0.87 16.63
N GLY A 48 -0.19 2.07 16.32
CA GLY A 48 -0.98 3.19 15.77
C GLY A 48 -1.41 3.01 14.31
N ALA A 49 -2.11 4.00 13.77
CA ALA A 49 -2.46 4.02 12.34
C ALA A 49 -1.21 4.26 11.47
N ALA A 50 -1.30 3.85 10.21
CA ALA A 50 -0.25 4.03 9.21
C ALA A 50 -0.85 4.49 7.87
N ILE A 51 0.02 4.92 6.96
CA ILE A 51 -0.33 5.37 5.62
C ILE A 51 0.60 4.68 4.64
N LEU A 52 0.04 4.13 3.56
CA LEU A 52 0.79 3.66 2.41
C LEU A 52 0.62 4.68 1.28
N MET A 53 1.72 5.26 0.81
CA MET A 53 1.77 6.09 -0.38
C MET A 53 2.41 5.30 -1.51
N LEU A 54 1.87 5.42 -2.71
CA LEU A 54 2.46 4.82 -3.92
C LEU A 54 2.11 5.64 -5.16
N MET A 55 2.88 5.43 -6.23
CA MET A 55 2.48 5.86 -7.56
C MET A 55 1.99 4.68 -8.39
N VAL A 56 0.95 4.90 -9.19
CA VAL A 56 0.38 3.92 -10.13
C VAL A 56 0.22 4.53 -11.53
N LYS A 57 0.41 3.72 -12.57
CA LYS A 57 0.00 4.03 -13.94
C LYS A 57 -0.50 2.77 -14.66
N GLY A 58 -1.22 2.94 -15.76
CA GLY A 58 -1.66 1.83 -16.62
C GLY A 58 -2.95 1.14 -16.18
N LEU A 59 -3.40 1.32 -14.92
CA LEU A 59 -4.69 0.81 -14.45
C LEU A 59 -5.84 1.68 -15.00
N THR A 60 -6.10 1.58 -16.31
CA THR A 60 -7.03 2.45 -17.03
C THR A 60 -7.97 1.72 -18.00
N ALA A 61 -7.82 0.41 -18.19
CA ALA A 61 -8.62 -0.41 -19.12
C ALA A 61 -9.78 -1.18 -18.45
N THR A 62 -10.03 -0.93 -17.16
CA THR A 62 -11.08 -1.57 -16.35
C THR A 62 -11.61 -0.57 -15.33
N ASP A 63 -12.83 -0.75 -14.84
CA ASP A 63 -13.39 0.00 -13.71
C ASP A 63 -13.08 -0.66 -12.35
N SER A 64 -12.47 -1.85 -12.38
CA SER A 64 -12.12 -2.62 -11.20
C SER A 64 -10.83 -2.14 -10.54
N ASP A 65 -10.82 -2.13 -9.22
CA ASP A 65 -9.67 -1.69 -8.42
C ASP A 65 -8.75 -2.86 -8.05
N ALA A 66 -7.46 -2.60 -7.83
CA ALA A 66 -6.55 -3.61 -7.32
C ALA A 66 -6.60 -3.68 -5.78
N GLU A 67 -6.88 -4.85 -5.23
CA GLU A 67 -6.88 -5.04 -3.77
C GLU A 67 -5.44 -4.97 -3.22
N VAL A 68 -5.29 -4.27 -2.09
CA VAL A 68 -4.03 -4.20 -1.35
C VAL A 68 -4.19 -4.90 -0.01
N LYS A 69 -3.33 -5.88 0.24
CA LYS A 69 -3.31 -6.61 1.52
C LYS A 69 -1.97 -6.39 2.23
N ILE A 70 -2.04 -6.33 3.55
CA ILE A 70 -0.85 -6.40 4.41
C ILE A 70 -1.05 -7.52 5.41
N ASN A 71 -0.07 -8.42 5.51
CA ASN A 71 -0.15 -9.61 6.37
C ASN A 71 -1.43 -10.44 6.11
N GLY A 72 -1.82 -10.58 4.84
CA GLY A 72 -3.05 -11.28 4.43
C GLY A 72 -4.37 -10.56 4.74
N LYS A 73 -4.34 -9.34 5.32
CA LYS A 73 -5.55 -8.55 5.60
C LYS A 73 -5.71 -7.45 4.56
N SER A 74 -6.91 -7.30 4.01
CA SER A 74 -7.25 -6.17 3.14
C SER A 74 -7.10 -4.85 3.89
N VAL A 75 -6.34 -3.91 3.32
CA VAL A 75 -6.11 -2.57 3.91
C VAL A 75 -6.66 -1.45 3.04
N GLY A 76 -7.09 -1.77 1.82
CA GLY A 76 -7.60 -0.80 0.87
C GLY A 76 -7.38 -1.27 -0.56
N LYS A 77 -7.41 -0.30 -1.48
CA LYS A 77 -7.38 -0.55 -2.91
C LYS A 77 -6.52 0.48 -3.61
N ILE A 78 -5.93 0.08 -4.73
CA ILE A 78 -5.42 1.00 -5.76
C ILE A 78 -6.56 1.22 -6.74
N TYR A 79 -7.09 2.43 -6.77
CA TYR A 79 -8.23 2.77 -7.59
C TYR A 79 -7.86 2.82 -9.07
N SER A 80 -8.76 2.32 -9.91
CA SER A 80 -8.63 2.49 -11.36
C SER A 80 -8.84 3.94 -11.78
N TYR A 81 -8.17 4.33 -12.86
CA TYR A 81 -8.42 5.56 -13.60
C TYR A 81 -8.91 5.22 -15.00
N GLU A 82 -10.05 4.52 -15.10
CA GLU A 82 -10.63 4.10 -16.37
C GLU A 82 -10.68 5.24 -17.39
N GLY A 83 -10.19 4.99 -18.61
CA GLY A 83 -10.17 5.96 -19.71
C GLY A 83 -9.12 7.07 -19.59
N ALA A 84 -8.33 7.13 -18.52
CA ALA A 84 -7.22 8.06 -18.40
C ALA A 84 -6.04 7.68 -19.28
N ASN A 85 -5.06 8.58 -19.41
CA ASN A 85 -3.81 8.30 -20.13
C ASN A 85 -3.02 7.19 -19.41
N PRO A 86 -2.78 6.02 -20.03
CA PRO A 86 -2.11 4.88 -19.38
C PRO A 86 -0.65 5.15 -19.02
N ASN A 87 -0.04 6.18 -19.60
CA ASN A 87 1.35 6.57 -19.33
C ASN A 87 1.47 7.63 -18.22
N HIS A 88 0.36 8.17 -17.72
CA HIS A 88 0.36 9.16 -16.64
C HIS A 88 0.51 8.46 -15.27
N TRP A 89 1.40 8.98 -14.42
CA TRP A 89 1.58 8.50 -13.05
C TRP A 89 0.70 9.24 -12.06
N PHE A 90 -0.15 8.52 -11.35
CA PHE A 90 -1.02 9.05 -10.30
C PHE A 90 -0.47 8.66 -8.93
N THR A 91 -0.54 9.58 -7.97
CA THR A 91 -0.22 9.27 -6.57
C THR A 91 -1.49 8.84 -5.86
N GLN A 92 -1.42 7.72 -5.15
CA GLN A 92 -2.52 7.25 -4.29
C GLN A 92 -2.04 7.01 -2.87
N ILE A 93 -2.96 7.19 -1.94
CA ILE A 93 -2.73 7.10 -0.50
C ILE A 93 -3.77 6.15 0.08
N ILE A 94 -3.30 5.12 0.80
CA ILE A 94 -4.13 4.12 1.47
C ILE A 94 -3.92 4.27 2.97
N ASN A 95 -5.01 4.49 3.71
CA ASN A 95 -4.98 4.55 5.17
C ASN A 95 -5.01 3.13 5.75
N ILE A 96 -4.03 2.81 6.59
CA ILE A 96 -3.91 1.51 7.26
C ILE A 96 -4.38 1.68 8.70
N GLY A 97 -5.38 0.89 9.09
CA GLY A 97 -5.90 0.86 10.45
C GLY A 97 -4.87 0.39 11.50
N ALA A 98 -5.11 0.75 12.75
CA ALA A 98 -4.32 0.31 13.89
C ALA A 98 -4.28 -1.22 14.00
N GLY A 99 -3.14 -1.77 14.44
CA GLY A 99 -2.97 -3.21 14.66
C GLY A 99 -2.86 -4.09 13.39
N ILE A 100 -2.82 -3.49 12.19
CA ILE A 100 -2.56 -4.22 10.94
C ILE A 100 -1.07 -4.52 10.77
N LEU A 101 -0.23 -3.52 11.02
CA LEU A 101 1.22 -3.68 10.97
C LEU A 101 1.70 -4.48 12.19
N LYS A 102 2.79 -5.22 11.99
CA LYS A 102 3.57 -5.88 13.04
C LYS A 102 4.78 -5.02 13.37
N ASP A 103 5.23 -5.09 14.61
CA ASP A 103 6.52 -4.54 15.04
C ASP A 103 7.65 -5.51 14.62
N GLY A 104 8.17 -5.32 13.41
CA GLY A 104 9.05 -6.27 12.73
C GLY A 104 8.65 -6.50 11.26
N ASP A 105 8.71 -7.74 10.80
CA ASP A 105 8.44 -8.11 9.41
C ASP A 105 6.95 -8.07 9.06
N ASN A 106 6.67 -7.49 7.91
CA ASN A 106 5.35 -7.36 7.29
C ASN A 106 5.46 -7.79 5.82
N GLU A 107 4.36 -8.25 5.25
CA GLU A 107 4.25 -8.55 3.81
C GLU A 107 3.17 -7.68 3.20
N LEU A 108 3.53 -6.96 2.12
CA LEU A 108 2.60 -6.26 1.25
C LEU A 108 2.27 -7.16 0.04
N GLU A 109 1.00 -7.21 -0.31
CA GLU A 109 0.49 -7.98 -1.43
C GLU A 109 -0.41 -7.07 -2.30
N VAL A 110 -0.23 -7.13 -3.62
CA VAL A 110 -1.07 -6.46 -4.61
C VAL A 110 -1.39 -7.45 -5.72
N GLU A 111 -2.67 -7.66 -5.98
CA GLU A 111 -3.16 -8.59 -6.99
C GLU A 111 -3.39 -7.88 -8.33
N ALA A 112 -3.24 -8.62 -9.42
CA ALA A 112 -3.66 -8.19 -10.74
C ALA A 112 -5.18 -8.02 -10.80
N VAL A 113 -5.63 -7.15 -11.70
CA VAL A 113 -7.04 -6.84 -11.89
C VAL A 113 -7.51 -7.46 -13.18
N ASP A 114 -8.60 -8.22 -13.14
CA ASP A 114 -9.18 -8.86 -14.33
C ASP A 114 -9.62 -7.81 -15.38
N LEU A 115 -9.45 -8.15 -16.65
CA LEU A 115 -10.08 -7.40 -17.75
C LEU A 115 -11.59 -7.71 -17.78
N PRO A 116 -12.45 -6.73 -18.11
CA PRO A 116 -13.88 -6.99 -18.27
C PRO A 116 -14.21 -8.00 -19.39
N ASN A 117 -13.37 -8.06 -20.44
CA ASN A 117 -13.52 -8.96 -21.58
C ASN A 117 -12.18 -9.66 -21.86
N PRO A 118 -11.78 -10.66 -21.06
CA PRO A 118 -10.47 -11.29 -21.19
C PRO A 118 -10.39 -12.14 -22.47
N SER A 119 -9.18 -12.26 -23.02
CA SER A 119 -8.89 -13.14 -24.15
C SER A 119 -7.71 -14.06 -23.85
N ALA A 120 -7.49 -15.08 -24.67
CA ALA A 120 -6.44 -16.07 -24.41
C ALA A 120 -5.05 -15.40 -24.42
N GLY A 121 -4.42 -15.30 -23.24
CA GLY A 121 -3.12 -14.64 -23.05
C GLY A 121 -3.20 -13.15 -22.70
N ASP A 122 -4.41 -12.62 -22.47
CA ASP A 122 -4.68 -11.23 -22.06
C ASP A 122 -5.87 -11.25 -21.08
N LEU A 123 -5.58 -11.60 -19.83
CA LEU A 123 -6.56 -11.85 -18.77
C LEU A 123 -6.70 -10.66 -17.82
N TYR A 124 -5.62 -9.90 -17.63
CA TYR A 124 -5.47 -8.88 -16.60
C TYR A 124 -5.15 -7.52 -17.21
N ASN A 125 -5.68 -6.45 -16.61
CA ASN A 125 -5.27 -5.11 -16.92
C ASN A 125 -3.85 -4.87 -16.38
N ASP A 126 -2.87 -4.77 -17.27
CA ASP A 126 -1.49 -4.51 -16.91
C ASP A 126 -1.27 -3.10 -16.37
N PHE A 127 -0.80 -2.99 -15.13
CA PHE A 127 -0.45 -1.72 -14.50
C PHE A 127 0.93 -1.76 -13.85
N TYR A 128 1.42 -0.57 -13.48
CA TYR A 128 2.72 -0.40 -12.85
C TYR A 128 2.59 0.34 -11.54
N ILE A 129 3.36 -0.09 -10.55
CA ILE A 129 3.57 0.64 -9.29
C ILE A 129 5.04 1.01 -9.10
N ARG A 130 5.28 2.12 -8.39
CA ARG A 130 6.59 2.55 -7.90
C ARG A 130 6.45 3.46 -6.68
N ASP A 131 7.56 3.78 -6.03
CA ASP A 131 7.61 4.69 -4.88
C ASP A 131 6.62 4.32 -3.77
N VAL A 132 6.57 3.02 -3.46
CA VAL A 132 5.73 2.46 -2.40
C VAL A 132 6.41 2.70 -1.06
N VAL A 133 5.84 3.60 -0.27
CA VAL A 133 6.38 4.03 1.03
C VAL A 133 5.30 3.87 2.11
N CYS A 134 5.65 3.20 3.20
CA CYS A 134 4.78 3.08 4.36
C CYS A 134 5.25 4.04 5.45
N PHE A 135 4.40 4.99 5.83
CA PHE A 135 4.55 5.90 6.95
C PHE A 135 3.76 5.36 8.14
N PHE A 136 4.34 5.38 9.34
CA PHE A 136 3.67 4.86 10.53
C PHE A 136 4.07 5.61 11.79
N GLN A 137 3.18 5.58 12.77
CA GLN A 137 3.41 6.19 14.08
C GLN A 137 4.33 5.31 14.94
N ARG A 138 5.14 5.99 15.75
CA ARG A 138 5.89 5.43 16.87
C ARG A 138 5.55 6.20 18.14
N GLU A 139 5.45 5.49 19.25
CA GLU A 139 5.44 6.08 20.60
C GLU A 139 6.82 5.90 21.20
N ASP A 140 7.38 6.98 21.73
CA ASP A 140 8.65 7.02 22.43
C ASP A 140 8.46 7.08 23.95
#